data_AF-A0A3A6P8W5-F1
#
_entry.id   AF-A0A3A6P8W5-F1
#
_cell.length_a   1.000
_cell.length_b   1.000
_cell.length_c   1.000
_cell.angle_alpha   90.00
_cell.angle_beta   90.00
_cell.angle_gamma   90.00
#
_symmetry.space_group_name_H-M   'P 1'
#
loop_
_entity.id
_entity.type
_entity.pdbx_description
1 polymer ?
#
loop_
_entity_poly.entity_id
_entity_poly.type
_entity_poly.pdbx_seq_one_letter_code
_entity_poly.pdbx_strand_id
1 'polypeptide(L)'
;MGPSAPESRGPWRPARARFLAGGRAQETPLALDLGAGWFTVRLLAEELRAAPERGQRPQRRWRLADQAGRVYELALDPGGGWRARAIGRG
;
A
#
# COMPACT_ATOMS: atom_id res chain seq x y z
N MET A 1 31.17 -5.19 4.63
CA MET A 1 29.69 -5.13 4.71
C MET A 1 29.23 -3.94 3.90
N GLY A 2 28.92 -4.15 2.61
CA GLY A 2 28.31 -3.09 1.80
C GLY A 2 26.84 -2.93 2.19
N PRO A 3 26.26 -1.72 2.14
CA PRO A 3 24.83 -1.57 2.35
C PRO A 3 24.10 -2.41 1.30
N SER A 4 23.26 -3.35 1.74
CA SER A 4 22.34 -4.07 0.87
C SER A 4 21.63 -3.06 -0.03
N ALA A 5 21.75 -3.23 -1.35
CA ALA A 5 21.14 -2.34 -2.33
C ALA A 5 19.67 -2.11 -1.93
N PRO A 6 19.15 -0.87 -2.00
CA PRO A 6 17.75 -0.63 -1.71
C PRO A 6 16.95 -1.51 -2.66
N GLU A 7 16.26 -2.53 -2.12
CA GLU A 7 15.42 -3.43 -2.90
C GLU A 7 14.59 -2.58 -3.86
N SER A 8 14.79 -2.80 -5.17
CA SER A 8 14.25 -1.95 -6.22
C SER A 8 12.75 -1.81 -6.04
N ARG A 9 12.33 -0.66 -5.50
CA ARG A 9 10.91 -0.35 -5.37
C ARG A 9 10.34 -0.29 -6.77
N GLY A 10 9.35 -1.14 -7.04
CA GLY A 10 8.64 -1.13 -8.31
C GLY A 10 7.96 0.22 -8.55
N PRO A 11 7.61 0.53 -9.80
CA PRO A 11 6.81 1.71 -10.10
C PRO A 11 5.45 1.64 -9.40
N TRP A 12 4.88 2.80 -9.09
CA TRP A 12 3.47 2.88 -8.72
C TRP A 12 2.61 2.45 -9.88
N ARG A 13 1.61 1.62 -9.59
CA ARG A 13 0.63 1.16 -10.58
C ARG A 13 -0.78 1.31 -10.00
N PRO A 14 -1.79 1.55 -10.87
CA PRO A 14 -3.18 1.52 -10.44
C PRO A 14 -3.50 0.20 -9.73
N ALA A 15 -4.26 0.30 -8.66
CA ALA A 15 -4.68 -0.83 -7.86
C ALA A 15 -6.16 -0.71 -7.52
N ARG A 16 -6.79 -1.85 -7.23
CA ARG A 16 -8.04 -1.89 -6.49
C ARG A 16 -7.75 -2.48 -5.12
N ALA A 17 -8.38 -1.95 -4.08
CA ALA A 17 -8.23 -2.43 -2.72
C ALA A 17 -9.61 -2.73 -2.13
N ARG A 18 -9.73 -3.88 -1.47
CA ARG A 18 -10.88 -4.22 -0.63
C ARG A 18 -10.45 -4.08 0.82
N PHE A 19 -11.32 -3.53 1.63
CA PHE A 19 -11.07 -3.26 3.05
C PHE A 19 -12.03 -4.08 3.90
N LEU A 20 -11.59 -4.49 5.09
CA LEU A 20 -12.51 -4.91 6.13
C LEU A 20 -13.44 -3.75 6.46
N ALA A 21 -14.75 -3.99 6.42
CA ALA A 21 -15.71 -3.08 7.01
C ALA A 21 -15.57 -3.16 8.55
N GLY A 22 -14.77 -2.27 9.12
CA GLY A 22 -14.69 -2.01 10.56
C GLY A 22 -15.22 -0.62 10.86
N GLY A 23 -15.72 -0.38 12.09
CA GLY A 23 -16.27 0.91 12.50
C GLY A 23 -15.37 2.11 12.17
N ARG A 24 -16.00 3.30 12.05
CA ARG A 24 -15.59 4.63 11.52
C ARG A 24 -14.11 5.04 11.34
N ALA A 25 -13.10 4.34 11.84
CA ALA A 25 -11.70 4.77 11.85
C ALA A 25 -10.67 3.81 11.20
N GLN A 26 -11.04 2.57 10.85
CA GLN A 26 -10.07 1.53 10.45
C GLN A 26 -10.49 0.80 9.17
N GLU A 27 -10.21 1.41 8.02
CA GLU A 27 -10.21 0.70 6.74
C GLU A 27 -8.93 -0.13 6.64
N THR A 28 -8.95 -1.37 7.12
CA THR A 28 -7.81 -2.31 7.01
C THR A 28 -7.86 -3.02 5.65
N PRO A 29 -6.85 -2.88 4.77
CA PRO A 29 -6.85 -3.58 3.48
C PRO A 29 -6.76 -5.10 3.67
N LEU A 30 -7.61 -5.83 2.95
CA LEU A 30 -7.68 -7.30 2.94
C LEU A 30 -7.22 -7.93 1.64
N ALA A 31 -7.46 -7.25 0.53
CA ALA A 31 -7.15 -7.77 -0.78
C ALA A 31 -6.77 -6.64 -1.72
N LEU A 32 -5.85 -6.96 -2.62
CA LEU A 32 -5.39 -6.09 -3.70
C LEU A 32 -5.66 -6.76 -5.04
N ASP A 33 -5.88 -5.94 -6.05
CA ASP A 33 -5.83 -6.33 -7.46
C ASP A 33 -4.96 -5.33 -8.21
N LEU A 34 -3.92 -5.85 -8.88
CA LEU A 34 -2.94 -5.08 -9.66
C LEU A 34 -3.12 -5.29 -11.18
N GLY A 35 -4.30 -5.76 -11.61
CA GLY A 35 -4.66 -6.02 -13.00
C GLY A 35 -4.64 -7.50 -13.40
N ALA A 36 -4.34 -8.42 -12.46
CA ALA A 36 -4.30 -9.86 -12.70
C ALA A 36 -5.36 -10.63 -11.89
N GLY A 37 -6.22 -9.92 -11.16
CA GLY A 37 -7.20 -10.51 -10.25
C GLY A 37 -6.87 -10.24 -8.79
N TRP A 38 -7.86 -10.53 -7.94
CA TRP A 38 -7.78 -10.29 -6.50
C TRP A 38 -6.89 -11.31 -5.79
N PHE A 39 -6.04 -10.83 -4.89
CA PHE A 39 -5.28 -11.65 -3.97
C PHE A 39 -5.34 -11.07 -2.56
N THR A 40 -5.32 -11.96 -1.56
CA THR A 40 -5.39 -11.59 -0.15
C THR A 40 -4.05 -11.02 0.33
N VAL A 41 -4.13 -10.01 1.19
CA VAL A 41 -2.97 -9.40 1.85
C VAL A 41 -3.21 -9.30 3.36
N ARG A 42 -2.11 -9.29 4.11
CA ARG A 42 -2.11 -8.94 5.53
C ARG A 42 -1.58 -7.52 5.72
N LEU A 43 -2.16 -6.79 6.67
CA LEU A 43 -1.61 -5.51 7.10
C LEU A 43 -0.33 -5.73 7.90
N LEU A 44 0.77 -5.11 7.47
CA LEU A 44 2.03 -5.09 8.21
C LEU A 44 2.20 -3.79 9.00
N ALA A 45 1.86 -2.66 8.38
CA ALA A 45 1.95 -1.35 9.03
C ALA A 45 1.02 -0.34 8.35
N GLU A 46 0.58 0.66 9.10
CA GLU A 46 -0.13 1.83 8.61
C GLU A 46 0.68 3.09 8.99
N GLU A 47 0.87 3.99 8.03
CA GLU A 47 1.56 5.26 8.22
C GLU A 47 0.66 6.40 7.72
N LEU A 48 0.43 7.40 8.58
CA LEU A 48 -0.19 8.66 8.16
C LEU A 48 0.92 9.62 7.72
N ARG A 49 1.15 9.72 6.41
CA ARG A 49 2.13 10.67 5.85
C ARG A 49 1.53 12.07 5.90
N ALA A 50 2.24 12.99 6.57
CA ALA A 50 2.00 14.42 6.41
C ALA A 50 2.05 14.76 4.92
N ALA A 51 1.05 15.52 4.46
CA ALA A 51 1.05 15.94 3.07
C ALA A 51 2.22 16.94 2.85
N PRO A 52 2.94 16.84 1.72
CA PRO A 52 4.12 17.68 1.48
C PRO A 52 3.78 19.17 1.33
N GLU A 53 2.52 19.50 1.02
CA GLU A 53 2.05 20.88 0.83
C GLU A 53 1.09 21.33 1.93
N ARG A 54 1.20 22.59 2.35
CA ARG A 54 0.24 23.24 3.25
C ARG A 54 -1.16 23.21 2.63
N GLY A 55 -2.11 22.57 3.31
CA GLY A 55 -3.51 22.51 2.91
C GLY A 55 -3.96 21.16 2.34
N GLN A 56 -3.04 20.26 2.00
CA GLN A 56 -3.38 18.90 1.62
C GLN A 56 -3.67 18.03 2.86
N ARG A 57 -4.68 17.15 2.77
CA ARG A 57 -5.01 16.22 3.85
C ARG A 57 -3.90 15.16 3.99
N PRO A 58 -3.51 14.78 5.23
CA PRO A 58 -2.58 13.67 5.43
C PRO A 58 -3.04 12.42 4.67
N GLN A 59 -2.11 11.77 3.98
CA GLN A 59 -2.40 10.57 3.19
C GLN A 59 -2.01 9.32 3.98
N ARG A 60 -2.97 8.41 4.16
CA ARG A 60 -2.70 7.09 4.71
C ARG A 60 -1.95 6.24 3.68
N ARG A 61 -0.95 5.53 4.16
CA ARG A 61 -0.23 4.49 3.42
C ARG A 61 -0.26 3.21 4.22
N TRP A 62 -0.47 2.11 3.53
CA TRP A 62 -0.46 0.78 4.14
C TRP A 62 0.67 -0.03 3.55
N ARG A 63 1.41 -0.72 4.42
CA ARG A 63 2.32 -1.79 4.05
C ARG A 63 1.60 -3.11 4.18
N LEU A 64 1.60 -3.87 3.10
CA LEU A 64 0.79 -5.05 2.92
C LEU A 64 1.70 -6.20 2.49
N ALA A 65 1.49 -7.41 3.02
CA ALA A 65 2.17 -8.60 2.53
C ALA A 65 1.18 -9.62 1.97
N ASP A 66 1.51 -10.20 0.82
CA ASP A 66 0.77 -11.34 0.29
C ASP A 66 1.14 -12.66 1.00
N GLN A 67 0.54 -13.76 0.57
CA GLN A 67 0.82 -15.10 1.09
C GLN A 67 2.23 -15.61 0.71
N ALA A 68 2.82 -15.07 -0.36
CA ALA A 68 4.16 -15.43 -0.83
C ALA A 68 5.27 -14.59 -0.16
N GLY A 69 4.92 -13.72 0.79
CA GLY A 69 5.87 -12.85 1.50
C GLY A 69 6.30 -11.62 0.69
N ARG A 70 5.64 -11.31 -0.44
CA ARG A 70 5.91 -10.08 -1.19
C ARG A 70 5.27 -8.90 -0.48
N VAL A 71 6.01 -7.80 -0.37
CA VAL A 71 5.56 -6.60 0.33
C VAL A 71 5.18 -5.52 -0.67
N TYR A 72 4.02 -4.92 -0.43
CA TYR A 72 3.42 -3.86 -1.21
C TYR A 72 3.19 -2.62 -0.35
N GLU A 73 3.38 -1.45 -0.94
CA GLU A 73 2.92 -0.18 -0.39
C GLU A 73 1.64 0.20 -1.15
N LEU A 74 0.55 0.45 -0.43
CA LEU A 74 -0.74 0.95 -0.95
C LEU A 74 -0.93 2.39 -0.52
N ALA A 75 -1.40 3.24 -1.42
CA ALA A 75 -1.73 4.64 -1.15
C ALA A 75 -2.91 5.10 -2.00
N LEU A 76 -3.57 6.18 -1.58
CA LEU A 76 -4.49 6.92 -2.45
C LEU A 76 -3.72 7.48 -3.66
N ASP A 77 -4.35 7.39 -4.83
CA ASP A 77 -3.87 8.09 -6.00
C ASP A 77 -4.38 9.56 -5.99
N PRO A 78 -3.54 10.56 -6.33
CA PRO A 78 -3.98 11.95 -6.41
C PRO A 78 -5.14 12.21 -7.39
N GLY A 79 -5.26 11.39 -8.45
CA GLY A 79 -6.37 11.45 -9.41
C GLY A 79 -7.62 10.70 -8.96
N GLY A 80 -7.62 10.10 -7.77
CA GLY A 80 -8.70 9.27 -7.26
C GLY A 80 -8.43 7.77 -7.43
N GLY A 81 -9.01 6.96 -6.54
CA GLY A 81 -8.76 5.52 -6.49
C GLY A 81 -7.48 5.16 -5.73
N TRP A 82 -6.96 3.96 -5.99
CA TRP A 82 -5.82 3.39 -5.28
C TRP A 82 -4.65 3.12 -6.22
N ARG A 83 -3.44 3.21 -5.67
CA ARG A 83 -2.21 2.77 -6.33
C ARG A 83 -1.38 1.93 -5.38
N ALA A 84 -0.66 0.96 -5.93
CA ALA A 84 0.25 0.13 -5.17
C ALA A 84 1.60 -0.03 -5.89
N ARG A 85 2.64 -0.33 -5.13
CA ARG A 85 3.94 -0.75 -5.66
C ARG A 85 4.55 -1.84 -4.81
N ALA A 86 5.30 -2.74 -5.42
CA ALA A 86 6.14 -3.69 -4.68
C ALA A 86 7.32 -2.94 -4.06
N ILE A 87 7.63 -3.25 -2.80
CA ILE A 87 8.75 -2.61 -2.07
C ILE A 87 9.79 -3.62 -1.55
N GLY A 88 9.60 -4.92 -1.79
CA GLY A 88 10.56 -5.96 -1.42
C GLY A 88 9.90 -7.28 -1.06
N ARG A 89 10.65 -8.17 -0.42
CA ARG A 89 10.13 -9.36 0.29
C ARG A 89 10.29 -9.15 1.80
N GLY A 90 9.29 -9.58 2.56
CA GLY A 90 9.22 -9.44 4.02
C GLY A 90 9.55 -10.72 4.75
#